data_AF-A0A919KBJ9-F1
#
_entry.id   AF-A0A919KBJ9-F1
#
_cell.length_a   1.000
_cell.length_b   1.000
_cell.length_c   1.000
_cell.angle_alpha   90.00
_cell.angle_beta   90.00
_cell.angle_gamma   90.00
#
_symmetry.space_group_name_H-M   'P 1'
#
loop_
_entity.id
_entity.type
_entity.pdbx_description
1 polymer ?
#
loop_
_entity_poly.entity_id
_entity_poly.type
_entity_poly.pdbx_seq_one_letter_code
_entity_poly.pdbx_strand_id
1 'polypeptide(L)' 'MLVVGPRDLPADGHVTVWIDTGSGPGYEITVAATDLDMVDSDQGNSNDRIYSLAIRECDG' A
#
# COMPACT_ATOMS: atom_id res chain seq x y z
N MET A 1 -6.39 3.06 5.22
CA MET A 1 -5.16 2.65 5.96
C MET A 1 -3.94 3.08 5.17
N LEU A 2 -2.84 3.53 5.79
CA LEU A 2 -1.61 3.86 5.06
C LEU A 2 -0.72 2.62 4.93
N VAL A 3 -0.17 2.41 3.74
CA VAL A 3 0.70 1.28 3.42
C VAL A 3 1.91 1.75 2.61
N VAL A 4 3.00 1.01 2.68
CA VAL A 4 4.19 1.25 1.87
C VAL A 4 4.26 0.17 0.80
N GLY A 5 4.40 0.57 -0.45
CA GLY A 5 4.50 -0.36 -1.58
C GLY A 5 5.54 0.11 -2.60
N PRO A 6 5.78 -0.67 -3.66
CA PRO A 6 6.66 -0.26 -4.74
C PRO A 6 6.13 0.99 -5.43
N ARG A 7 7.04 1.83 -5.91
CA ARG A 7 6.73 3.07 -6.63
C ARG A 7 6.01 2.84 -7.96
N ASP A 8 6.41 1.79 -8.68
CA ASP A 8 5.80 1.39 -9.93
C ASP A 8 4.77 0.30 -9.66
N LEU A 9 3.48 0.67 -9.71
CA LEU A 9 2.39 -0.28 -9.55
C LEU A 9 2.09 -0.99 -10.88
N PRO A 10 1.84 -2.31 -10.87
CA PRO A 10 1.34 -3.01 -12.05
C PRO A 10 -0.09 -2.53 -12.35
N ALA A 11 -0.36 -2.13 -13.60
CA ALA A 11 -1.59 -1.42 -14.00
C ALA A 11 -2.89 -2.03 -13.44
N ASP A 12 -3.07 -3.35 -13.56
CA ASP A 12 -4.28 -4.05 -13.10
C ASP A 12 -3.93 -5.28 -12.26
N GLY A 13 -2.71 -5.30 -11.72
CA GLY A 13 -2.13 -6.45 -11.05
C GLY A 13 -2.40 -6.48 -9.55
N HIS A 14 -1.84 -7.49 -8.91
CA HIS A 14 -1.70 -7.52 -7.47
C HIS A 14 -0.30 -7.07 -7.08
N VAL A 15 -0.21 -6.38 -5.95
CA VAL A 15 1.04 -5.86 -5.41
C VAL A 15 1.13 -6.18 -3.92
N THR A 16 2.31 -6.54 -3.46
CA THR A 16 2.59 -6.73 -2.04
C THR A 16 2.94 -5.38 -1.43
N VAL A 17 2.22 -5.01 -0.38
CA VAL A 17 2.44 -3.78 0.39
C VAL A 17 2.67 -4.12 1.86
N TRP A 18 3.44 -3.28 2.54
CA TRP A 18 3.73 -3.38 3.95
C TRP A 18 2.85 -2.44 4.77
N ILE A 19 2.29 -2.95 5.87
CA ILE A 19 1.48 -2.20 6.83
C ILE A 19 2.28 -2.00 8.11
N ASP A 20 2.43 -0.73 8.51
CA ASP A 20 2.89 -0.39 9.84
C ASP A 20 1.77 -0.58 10.85
N THR A 21 1.99 -1.39 11.88
CA THR A 21 1.03 -1.61 12.97
C THR A 21 1.13 -0.55 14.06
N GLY A 22 2.12 0.34 14.02
CA GLY A 22 2.38 1.39 15.02
C GLY A 22 2.87 0.86 16.37
N SER A 23 2.64 -0.41 16.68
CA SER A 23 3.17 -1.13 17.83
C SER A 23 3.32 -2.62 17.50
N GLY A 24 4.56 -3.07 17.31
CA GLY A 24 4.89 -4.46 16.95
C GLY A 24 5.51 -4.58 15.56
N PRO A 25 5.78 -5.82 15.10
CA PRO A 25 6.21 -6.02 13.72
C PRO A 25 5.06 -5.67 12.78
N GLY A 26 5.34 -4.86 11.76
CA GLY A 26 4.44 -4.71 10.63
C GLY A 26 4.34 -6.01 9.82
N TYR A 27 3.44 -6.04 8.85
CA TYR A 27 3.22 -7.22 8.03
C TYR A 27 2.93 -6.85 6.58
N GLU A 28 3.12 -7.82 5.69
CA GLU A 28 2.86 -7.66 4.27
C GLU A 28 1.50 -8.25 3.90
N ILE A 29 0.80 -7.59 2.98
CA ILE A 29 -0.42 -8.10 2.35
C ILE A 29 -0.35 -7.91 0.84
N THR A 30 -1.03 -8.78 0.11
CA THR A 30 -1.20 -8.64 -1.35
C THR A 30 -2.57 -8.02 -1.63
N VAL A 31 -2.59 -6.91 -2.35
CA VAL A 31 -3.80 -6.15 -2.70
C VAL A 31 -3.84 -5.88 -4.19
N ALA A 32 -5.02 -5.57 -4.75
CA ALA A 32 -5.10 -5.08 -6.11
C ALA A 32 -4.48 -3.69 -6.18
N ALA A 33 -3.66 -3.43 -7.21
CA ALA A 33 -3.07 -2.12 -7.43
C ALA A 33 -4.15 -1.02 -7.61
N THR A 34 -5.33 -1.39 -8.09
CA THR A 34 -6.49 -0.51 -8.25
C THR A 34 -7.11 -0.06 -6.93
N ASP A 35 -6.78 -0.70 -5.80
CA ASP A 35 -7.26 -0.33 -4.46
C ASP A 35 -6.28 0.60 -3.72
N LEU A 36 -5.17 0.97 -4.36
CA LEU A 36 -4.14 1.86 -3.81
C LEU A 36 -4.25 3.26 -4.42
N ASP A 37 -4.56 4.22 -3.56
CA ASP A 37 -4.50 5.64 -3.91
C ASP A 37 -3.16 6.22 -3.45
N MET A 38 -2.45 6.92 -4.35
CA MET A 38 -1.16 7.51 -4.03
C MET A 38 -1.32 8.70 -3.10
N VAL A 39 -0.56 8.71 -2.00
CA VAL A 39 -0.49 9.88 -1.13
C VAL A 39 0.61 10.80 -1.67
N ASP A 40 0.24 12.03 -2.07
CA ASP A 40 1.08 13.04 -2.74
C ASP A 40 2.25 13.58 -1.87
N SER A 41 2.61 12.87 -0.81
CA SER A 41 3.62 13.28 0.18
C SER A 41 5.02 12.78 -0.13
N ASP A 42 5.22 11.88 -1.10
CA ASP A 42 6.52 11.27 -1.33
C ASP A 42 7.36 12.03 -2.37
N GLN A 43 8.15 13.00 -1.90
CA GLN A 43 9.17 13.70 -2.70
C GLN A 43 10.50 12.93 -2.77
N GLY A 44 10.57 11.71 -2.25
CA GLY A 44 11.79 10.90 -2.23
C GLY A 44 12.15 10.34 -3.61
N ASN A 45 13.43 9.98 -3.80
CA ASN A 45 13.90 9.13 -4.91
C ASN A 45 13.90 7.65 -4.51
N SER A 46 13.10 7.25 -3.51
CA SER A 46 13.00 5.84 -3.10
C SER A 46 12.30 5.02 -4.19
N ASN A 47 12.60 3.72 -4.22
CA ASN A 47 11.86 2.74 -5.03
C ASN A 47 10.50 2.40 -4.40
N ASP A 48 10.22 2.91 -3.20
CA ASP A 48 8.97 2.72 -2.48
C ASP A 48 8.14 4.02 -2.47
N ARG A 49 6.84 3.89 -2.21
CA ARG A 49 5.88 4.98 -2.04
C ARG A 49 4.86 4.67 -0.95
N ILE A 50 4.27 5.72 -0.39
CA ILE A 50 3.18 5.64 0.57
C ILE A 50 1.85 5.72 -0.19
N TYR A 51 0.97 4.76 0.08
CA TYR A 51 -0.37 4.68 -0.49
C TYR A 51 -1.41 4.69 0.62
N SER A 52 -2.60 5.22 0.33
CA SER A 52 -3.80 4.93 1.09
C SER A 52 -4.48 3.71 0.46
N LEU A 53 -4.58 2.63 1.22
CA LEU A 53 -5.35 1.45 0.85
C LEU A 53 -6.82 1.67 1.17
N ALA A 54 -7.67 1.54 0.14
CA ALA A 54 -9.11 1.46 0.26
C ALA A 54 -9.50 0.06 0.78
N ILE A 55 -9.65 -0.07 2.10
CA ILE A 55 -10.14 -1.32 2.68
C ILE A 55 -11.63 -1.41 2.36
N ARG A 56 -12.02 -2.31 1.44
CA ARG A 56 -13.38 -2.83 1.41
C ARG A 56 -13.45 -3.87 2.52
N GLU A 57 -14.03 -3.50 3.65
CA GLU A 57 -14.38 -4.49 4.68
C GLU A 57 -15.33 -5.50 4.01
N CYS A 58 -14.90 -6.75 3.89
CA CYS A 58 -15.83 -7.83 3.60
C CYS A 58 -16.62 -8.08 4.88
N ASP A 59 -17.89 -7.68 4.90
CA ASP A 59 -18.83 -8.07 5.95
C ASP A 59 -18.86 -9.61 6.01
N GLY A 60 -18.33 -10.16 7.11
CA GLY A 60 -18.33 -11.59 7.42
C GLY A 60 -19.65 -12.06 8.02
#